data_AF-R7HYZ9-F1
#
_entry.id   AF-R7HYZ9-F1
#
_cell.length_a   1.000
_cell.length_b   1.000
_cell.length_c   1.000
_cell.angle_alpha   90.00
_cell.angle_beta   90.00
_cell.angle_gamma   90.00
#
_symmetry.space_group_name_H-M   'P 1'
#
loop_
_entity.id
_entity.type
_entity.pdbx_description
1 polymer ?
#
loop_
_entity_poly.entity_id
_entity_poly.type
_entity_poly.pdbx_seq_one_letter_code
_entity_poly.pdbx_strand_id
1 'polypeptide(L)'
;MRVGTLTKFNKKKDLWISRKHPLYMEPIGFKTLYAAAILMHTRLNNKANPFSNFELERLITKGFSLSSKDTITIMNLSKDVQVLIDEIVAALETRKKKIFFLLDLYNVSMSEYNISLNEQKSLDLFADLLEFTNDERNTILQFVSSAYCKEYQNCLTLFDKMQLSGWPVTMTDLSYYMLNYAYTEHVHPEDIKNDHTYHFRGNCIFHDTIVIPKNTTVHISNAIVKVEQNFDIQGGTLIIENSWLEFSKNVNSSLFQHAFIYCHRHSTITLKNSTFQCSHNGGLLSASHSTVTVTDCTIKDTSFISGLVINGDTSHIQYCTFKNCFSTQNGGAIFVQYGNAQIQHCTFTNCNSHNGGAIFANKHTVISNCYFDNCCAVEFGSAIYYNGPIRSNIEKCDYSHCYPKDDVIIQYINSKKDYIISKETLIRYSTIFDCPVIVSEFGILEIQNATIYLRYTLLCKGTLIMKSSKALGWNLEGRDLFSFETPKNCHFSGCEFDGMEQYGIFRAVRARLHISGCIFRNTANGRAIYNAFLPIIEECVFSYCQEGAVYCHAGNITNSQFINCHARSGGGILMYGARGKIVDCHFQRCTSNYSGGAIDTSGSYHIVGCTYEECRPNNVS
;
A
#
# COMPACT_ATOMS: atom_id res chain seq x y z
N MET A 1 -5.26 -4.67 -55.33
CA MET A 1 -6.67 -5.03 -55.04
C MET A 1 -7.09 -4.32 -53.74
N ARG A 2 -8.22 -3.60 -53.69
CA ARG A 2 -8.68 -2.94 -52.44
C ARG A 2 -9.16 -4.02 -51.46
N VAL A 3 -8.43 -4.21 -50.37
CA VAL A 3 -8.78 -5.13 -49.27
C VAL A 3 -10.16 -4.73 -48.71
N GLY A 4 -11.11 -5.67 -48.72
CA GLY A 4 -12.49 -5.45 -48.28
C GLY A 4 -12.60 -5.04 -46.81
N THR A 5 -13.66 -4.31 -46.44
CA THR A 5 -13.88 -3.76 -45.10
C THR A 5 -13.88 -4.83 -44.01
N LEU A 6 -14.45 -6.01 -44.29
CA LEU A 6 -14.47 -7.16 -43.37
C LEU A 6 -13.06 -7.72 -43.11
N THR A 7 -12.23 -7.81 -44.15
CA THR A 7 -10.83 -8.25 -44.04
C THR A 7 -10.00 -7.24 -43.24
N LYS A 8 -10.23 -5.94 -43.42
CA LYS A 8 -9.58 -4.89 -42.61
C LYS A 8 -10.00 -4.95 -41.14
N PHE A 9 -11.28 -5.22 -40.87
CA PHE A 9 -11.78 -5.39 -39.50
C PHE A 9 -11.18 -6.62 -38.82
N ASN A 10 -11.14 -7.76 -39.52
CA ASN A 10 -10.52 -8.99 -39.00
C ASN A 10 -9.02 -8.80 -38.73
N LYS A 11 -8.26 -8.18 -39.65
CA LYS A 11 -6.86 -7.84 -39.42
C LYS A 11 -6.67 -6.97 -38.18
N LYS A 12 -7.52 -5.95 -37.97
CA LYS A 12 -7.47 -5.11 -36.76
C LYS A 12 -7.76 -5.91 -35.49
N LYS A 13 -8.72 -6.82 -35.51
CA LYS A 13 -9.02 -7.73 -34.39
C LYS A 13 -7.84 -8.65 -34.10
N ASP A 14 -7.26 -9.27 -35.12
CA ASP A 14 -6.13 -10.19 -35.00
C ASP A 14 -4.86 -9.47 -34.48
N LEU A 15 -4.60 -8.24 -34.92
CA LEU A 15 -3.57 -7.36 -34.35
C LEU A 15 -3.80 -7.05 -32.87
N TRP A 16 -5.06 -6.96 -32.42
CA TRP A 16 -5.38 -6.65 -31.03
C TRP A 16 -5.09 -7.82 -30.09
N ILE A 17 -5.38 -9.05 -30.52
CA ILE A 17 -5.16 -10.29 -29.74
C ILE A 17 -3.74 -10.87 -29.91
N SER A 18 -2.87 -10.23 -30.69
CA SER A 18 -1.54 -10.75 -31.01
C SER A 18 -0.62 -10.77 -29.78
N ARG A 19 0.01 -11.92 -29.55
CA ARG A 19 0.99 -12.15 -28.49
C ARG A 19 2.31 -11.43 -28.79
N LYS A 20 3.13 -11.21 -27.76
CA LYS A 20 4.53 -10.80 -27.93
C LYS A 20 5.33 -11.89 -28.63
N HIS A 21 6.31 -11.52 -29.44
CA HIS A 21 7.19 -12.47 -30.11
C HIS A 21 8.09 -13.18 -29.06
N PRO A 22 8.48 -14.46 -29.24
CA PRO A 22 9.38 -15.15 -28.32
C PRO A 22 10.70 -14.41 -28.02
N LEU A 23 11.18 -13.59 -28.95
CA LEU A 23 12.38 -12.75 -28.81
C LEU A 23 12.10 -11.31 -28.35
N TYR A 24 10.92 -11.04 -27.76
CA TYR A 24 10.52 -9.69 -27.33
C TYR A 24 11.49 -9.02 -26.33
N MET A 25 12.11 -9.83 -25.47
CA MET A 25 13.02 -9.37 -24.41
C MET A 25 14.43 -9.05 -24.91
N GLU A 26 14.73 -9.31 -26.19
CA GLU A 26 16.02 -8.95 -26.75
C GLU A 26 16.21 -7.42 -26.79
N PRO A 27 17.45 -6.92 -26.71
CA PRO A 27 17.74 -5.50 -26.78
C PRO A 27 17.14 -4.84 -28.02
N ILE A 28 16.80 -3.55 -27.90
CA ILE A 28 16.17 -2.80 -29.00
C ILE A 28 16.96 -2.89 -30.30
N GLY A 29 18.31 -2.85 -30.23
CA GLY A 29 19.20 -2.99 -31.39
C GLY A 29 19.03 -4.33 -32.12
N PHE A 30 18.95 -5.43 -31.37
CA PHE A 30 18.66 -6.76 -31.94
C PHE A 30 17.28 -6.77 -32.62
N LYS A 31 16.25 -6.26 -31.95
CA LYS A 31 14.88 -6.26 -32.48
C LYS A 31 14.77 -5.44 -33.78
N THR A 32 15.46 -4.30 -33.87
CA THR A 32 15.50 -3.50 -35.10
C THR A 32 16.27 -4.17 -36.22
N LEU A 33 17.39 -4.82 -35.92
CA LEU A 33 18.18 -5.58 -36.89
C LEU A 33 17.38 -6.75 -37.46
N TYR A 34 16.76 -7.53 -36.59
CA TYR A 34 15.89 -8.66 -36.94
C TYR A 34 14.73 -8.21 -37.83
N ALA A 35 13.99 -7.19 -37.41
CA ALA A 35 12.87 -6.65 -38.20
C ALA A 35 13.32 -6.09 -39.55
N ALA A 36 14.53 -5.53 -39.66
CA ALA A 36 15.09 -5.06 -40.92
C ALA A 36 15.38 -6.22 -41.89
N ALA A 37 15.90 -7.34 -41.40
CA ALA A 37 16.13 -8.53 -42.21
C ALA A 37 14.81 -9.17 -42.70
N ILE A 38 13.77 -9.21 -41.85
CA ILE A 38 12.43 -9.65 -42.27
C ILE A 38 11.83 -8.68 -43.30
N LEU A 39 11.96 -7.35 -43.10
CA LEU A 39 11.52 -6.34 -44.09
C LEU A 39 12.26 -6.50 -45.43
N MET A 40 13.58 -6.72 -45.39
CA MET A 40 14.38 -6.99 -46.58
C MET A 40 13.84 -8.19 -47.36
N HIS A 41 13.52 -9.28 -46.67
CA HIS A 41 12.92 -10.46 -47.29
C HIS A 41 11.56 -10.17 -47.94
N THR A 42 10.65 -9.48 -47.23
CA THR A 42 9.32 -9.14 -47.79
C THR A 42 9.37 -8.26 -49.05
N ARG A 43 10.45 -7.49 -49.26
CA ARG A 43 10.66 -6.67 -50.47
C ARG A 43 10.92 -7.50 -51.73
N LEU A 44 11.25 -8.79 -51.59
CA LEU A 44 11.49 -9.68 -52.72
C LEU A 44 10.21 -10.05 -53.48
N ASN A 45 9.04 -9.88 -52.83
CA ASN A 45 7.75 -10.02 -53.48
C ASN A 45 7.35 -8.75 -54.24
N ASN A 46 7.69 -8.70 -55.53
CA ASN A 46 7.41 -7.54 -56.39
C ASN A 46 5.92 -7.26 -56.65
N LYS A 47 5.01 -8.14 -56.18
CA LYS A 47 3.56 -8.03 -56.43
C LYS A 47 2.80 -7.33 -55.30
N ALA A 48 3.40 -7.20 -54.11
CA ALA A 48 2.77 -6.64 -52.93
C ALA A 48 3.65 -5.56 -52.28
N ASN A 49 3.01 -4.54 -51.69
CA ASN A 49 3.74 -3.57 -50.88
C ASN A 49 4.13 -4.25 -49.55
N PRO A 50 5.41 -4.29 -49.15
CA PRO A 50 5.85 -4.85 -47.88
C PRO A 50 5.07 -4.34 -46.68
N PHE A 51 4.72 -3.04 -46.67
CA PHE A 51 3.95 -2.42 -45.58
C PHE A 51 2.46 -2.78 -45.58
N SER A 52 2.00 -3.56 -46.55
CA SER A 52 0.66 -4.17 -46.55
C SER A 52 0.67 -5.62 -46.04
N ASN A 53 1.86 -6.18 -45.77
CA ASN A 53 2.03 -7.49 -45.19
C ASN A 53 1.63 -7.46 -43.71
N PHE A 54 0.58 -8.22 -43.38
CA PHE A 54 0.00 -8.25 -42.04
C PHE A 54 0.97 -8.85 -41.01
N GLU A 55 1.69 -9.90 -41.34
CA GLU A 55 2.62 -10.56 -40.41
C GLU A 55 3.84 -9.68 -40.12
N LEU A 56 4.34 -8.94 -41.11
CA LEU A 56 5.39 -7.94 -40.90
C LEU A 56 4.92 -6.82 -39.97
N GLU A 57 3.73 -6.26 -40.22
CA GLU A 57 3.14 -5.24 -39.34
C GLU A 57 2.95 -5.78 -37.92
N ARG A 58 2.45 -7.02 -37.78
CA ARG A 58 2.23 -7.70 -36.50
C ARG A 58 3.54 -7.92 -35.75
N LEU A 59 4.59 -8.39 -36.41
CA LEU A 59 5.92 -8.58 -35.82
C LEU A 59 6.48 -7.27 -35.26
N ILE A 60 6.50 -6.21 -36.08
CA ILE A 60 7.08 -4.92 -35.69
C ILE A 60 6.28 -4.28 -34.55
N THR A 61 4.96 -4.18 -34.70
CA THR A 61 4.13 -3.36 -33.81
C THR A 61 3.68 -4.09 -32.55
N LYS A 62 3.34 -5.39 -32.64
CA LYS A 62 2.81 -6.16 -31.51
C LYS A 62 3.81 -7.16 -30.98
N GLY A 63 4.48 -7.88 -31.86
CA GLY A 63 5.51 -8.86 -31.52
C GLY A 63 6.65 -8.22 -30.74
N PHE A 64 7.27 -7.18 -31.30
CA PHE A 64 8.41 -6.47 -30.70
C PHE A 64 8.08 -5.13 -30.04
N SER A 65 6.90 -4.56 -30.30
CA SER A 65 6.47 -3.26 -29.75
C SER A 65 7.38 -2.10 -30.13
N LEU A 66 7.85 -2.11 -31.38
CA LEU A 66 8.72 -1.08 -31.93
C LEU A 66 7.90 0.17 -32.30
N SER A 67 8.44 1.34 -32.00
CA SER A 67 7.81 2.62 -32.25
C SER A 67 7.96 3.06 -33.72
N SER A 68 7.27 4.14 -34.09
CA SER A 68 7.44 4.75 -35.41
C SER A 68 8.87 5.24 -35.66
N LYS A 69 9.60 5.66 -34.60
CA LYS A 69 11.02 6.03 -34.70
C LYS A 69 11.89 4.82 -35.04
N ASP A 70 11.64 3.70 -34.37
CA ASP A 70 12.36 2.44 -34.63
C ASP A 70 12.09 1.92 -36.04
N THR A 71 10.89 2.16 -36.57
CA THR A 71 10.52 1.81 -37.95
C THR A 71 11.37 2.56 -38.99
N ILE A 72 11.79 3.79 -38.71
CA ILE A 72 12.73 4.53 -39.57
C ILE A 72 14.11 3.87 -39.56
N THR A 73 14.59 3.46 -38.38
CA THR A 73 15.85 2.71 -38.23
C THR A 73 15.81 1.41 -39.03
N ILE A 74 14.72 0.63 -38.91
CA ILE A 74 14.48 -0.59 -39.68
C ILE A 74 14.60 -0.32 -41.19
N MET A 75 13.96 0.74 -41.70
CA MET A 75 14.01 1.08 -43.13
C MET A 75 15.40 1.48 -43.62
N ASN A 76 16.23 2.07 -42.75
CA ASN A 76 17.60 2.44 -43.09
C ASN A 76 18.54 1.23 -43.09
N LEU A 77 18.44 0.37 -42.07
CA LEU A 77 19.20 -0.89 -42.01
C LEU A 77 18.89 -1.79 -43.21
N SER A 78 17.62 -1.85 -43.64
CA SER A 78 17.19 -2.68 -44.77
C SER A 78 17.65 -2.19 -46.16
N LYS A 79 18.55 -1.20 -46.25
CA LYS A 79 19.10 -0.69 -47.53
C LYS A 79 20.40 -1.38 -47.91
N ASP A 80 21.26 -1.70 -46.93
CA ASP A 80 22.53 -2.37 -47.17
C ASP A 80 22.36 -3.88 -46.96
N VAL A 81 21.97 -4.58 -48.03
CA VAL A 81 21.56 -5.98 -48.00
C VAL A 81 22.69 -6.90 -47.51
N GLN A 82 23.92 -6.67 -47.97
CA GLN A 82 25.03 -7.57 -47.66
C GLN A 82 25.43 -7.45 -46.18
N VAL A 83 25.63 -6.21 -45.71
CA VAL A 83 25.97 -5.93 -44.32
C VAL A 83 24.88 -6.45 -43.38
N LEU A 84 23.60 -6.25 -43.74
CA LEU A 84 22.48 -6.72 -42.94
C LEU A 84 22.44 -8.25 -42.81
N ILE A 85 22.73 -8.99 -43.87
CA ILE A 85 22.78 -10.46 -43.84
C ILE A 85 23.90 -10.91 -42.89
N ASP A 86 25.09 -10.34 -43.00
CA ASP A 86 26.23 -10.71 -42.16
C ASP A 86 25.94 -10.39 -40.68
N GLU A 87 25.38 -9.22 -40.39
CA GLU A 87 25.02 -8.80 -39.03
C GLU A 87 23.91 -9.67 -38.41
N ILE A 88 22.84 -9.98 -39.16
CA ILE A 88 21.75 -10.80 -38.60
C ILE A 88 22.20 -12.24 -38.38
N VAL A 89 22.97 -12.83 -39.30
CA VAL A 89 23.50 -14.19 -39.13
C VAL A 89 24.41 -14.25 -37.90
N ALA A 90 25.26 -13.24 -37.69
CA ALA A 90 26.08 -13.13 -36.48
C ALA A 90 25.24 -12.99 -35.20
N ALA A 91 24.14 -12.23 -35.24
CA ALA A 91 23.27 -12.00 -34.08
C ALA A 91 22.40 -13.21 -33.69
N LEU A 92 22.18 -14.17 -34.60
CA LEU A 92 21.39 -15.39 -34.38
C LEU A 92 22.23 -16.52 -33.74
N GLU A 93 22.84 -16.21 -32.60
CA GLU A 93 23.84 -17.05 -31.91
C GLU A 93 23.31 -18.42 -31.43
N THR A 94 22.01 -18.53 -31.16
CA THR A 94 21.41 -19.76 -30.60
C THR A 94 20.53 -20.48 -31.61
N ARG A 95 20.48 -21.81 -31.54
CA ARG A 95 19.60 -22.62 -32.41
C ARG A 95 18.14 -22.18 -32.35
N LYS A 96 17.67 -21.78 -31.15
CA LYS A 96 16.33 -21.23 -30.93
C LYS A 96 16.08 -19.94 -31.73
N LYS A 97 17.03 -18.99 -31.71
CA LYS A 97 16.94 -17.75 -32.50
C LYS A 97 16.89 -18.04 -34.01
N LYS A 98 17.74 -18.96 -34.50
CA LYS A 98 17.75 -19.39 -35.90
C LYS A 98 16.39 -19.96 -36.34
N ILE A 99 15.77 -20.80 -35.51
CA ILE A 99 14.46 -21.41 -35.79
C ILE A 99 13.37 -20.33 -35.91
N PHE A 100 13.30 -19.37 -34.98
CA PHE A 100 12.33 -18.28 -35.06
C PHE A 100 12.53 -17.41 -36.29
N PHE A 101 13.77 -17.10 -36.64
CA PHE A 101 14.05 -16.30 -37.82
C PHE A 101 13.52 -16.97 -39.09
N LEU A 102 13.76 -18.28 -39.25
CA LEU A 102 13.25 -19.01 -40.39
C LEU A 102 11.72 -19.15 -40.37
N LEU A 103 11.11 -19.39 -39.20
CA LEU A 103 9.65 -19.39 -39.03
C LEU A 103 9.04 -18.05 -39.46
N ASP A 104 9.61 -16.92 -39.06
CA ASP A 104 9.14 -15.59 -39.43
C ASP A 104 9.27 -15.31 -40.94
N LEU A 105 10.39 -15.72 -41.57
CA LEU A 105 10.57 -15.59 -43.02
C LEU A 105 9.48 -16.36 -43.80
N TYR A 106 9.21 -17.61 -43.40
CA TYR A 106 8.11 -18.37 -43.98
C TYR A 106 6.75 -17.72 -43.69
N ASN A 107 6.53 -17.25 -42.47
CA ASN A 107 5.26 -16.69 -42.05
C ASN A 107 4.89 -15.40 -42.82
N VAL A 108 5.86 -14.51 -43.05
CA VAL A 108 5.62 -13.33 -43.90
C VAL A 108 5.41 -13.69 -45.37
N SER A 109 6.04 -14.75 -45.87
CA SER A 109 5.88 -15.25 -47.24
C SER A 109 4.52 -15.92 -47.49
N MET A 110 3.91 -16.50 -46.45
CA MET A 110 2.64 -17.24 -46.55
C MET A 110 1.39 -16.36 -46.72
N SER A 111 1.52 -15.05 -46.57
CA SER A 111 0.39 -14.10 -46.55
C SER A 111 -0.50 -14.09 -47.82
N GLU A 112 -0.10 -14.74 -48.92
CA GLU A 112 -0.88 -14.86 -50.17
C GLU A 112 -0.91 -16.28 -50.81
N TYR A 113 -0.60 -17.36 -50.08
CA TYR A 113 -0.55 -18.76 -50.56
C TYR A 113 0.46 -19.08 -51.69
N ASN A 114 1.24 -18.11 -52.15
CA ASN A 114 2.18 -18.31 -53.25
C ASN A 114 3.52 -17.61 -52.97
N ILE A 115 4.46 -18.36 -52.40
CA ILE A 115 5.84 -17.90 -52.17
C ILE A 115 6.47 -17.62 -53.55
N SER A 116 6.95 -16.39 -53.78
CA SER A 116 7.57 -16.04 -55.04
C SER A 116 8.93 -16.74 -55.22
N LEU A 117 9.40 -16.87 -56.46
CA LEU A 117 10.72 -17.47 -56.75
C LEU A 117 11.87 -16.74 -56.02
N ASN A 118 11.76 -15.42 -55.83
CA ASN A 118 12.79 -14.64 -55.14
C ASN A 118 12.74 -14.85 -53.62
N GLU A 119 11.54 -14.93 -53.03
CA GLU A 119 11.37 -15.31 -51.62
C GLU A 119 11.90 -16.72 -51.38
N GLN A 120 11.59 -17.68 -52.27
CA GLN A 120 12.10 -19.06 -52.17
C GLN A 120 13.63 -19.09 -52.18
N LYS A 121 14.28 -18.37 -53.11
CA LYS A 121 15.75 -18.26 -53.14
C LYS A 121 16.32 -17.67 -51.84
N SER A 122 15.62 -16.70 -51.24
CA SER A 122 16.06 -16.10 -49.98
C SER A 122 15.83 -17.04 -48.78
N LEU A 123 14.74 -17.81 -48.77
CA LEU A 123 14.50 -18.85 -47.76
C LEU A 123 15.59 -19.91 -47.83
N ASP A 124 15.94 -20.37 -49.03
CA ASP A 124 17.01 -21.36 -49.24
C ASP A 124 18.37 -20.81 -48.78
N LEU A 125 18.69 -19.55 -49.14
CA LEU A 125 19.91 -18.88 -48.69
C LEU A 125 20.02 -18.82 -47.16
N PHE A 126 18.99 -18.35 -46.47
CA PHE A 126 19.03 -18.26 -45.01
C PHE A 126 19.01 -19.64 -44.35
N ALA A 127 18.29 -20.61 -44.92
CA ALA A 127 18.31 -21.97 -44.41
C ALA A 127 19.70 -22.61 -44.55
N ASP A 128 20.44 -22.33 -45.62
CA ASP A 128 21.83 -22.76 -45.80
C ASP A 128 22.78 -22.05 -44.82
N LEU A 129 22.73 -20.71 -44.75
CA LEU A 129 23.57 -19.89 -43.86
C LEU A 129 23.37 -20.23 -42.37
N LEU A 130 22.15 -20.63 -41.99
CA LEU A 130 21.79 -20.97 -40.62
C LEU A 130 21.88 -22.49 -40.34
N GLU A 131 22.39 -23.26 -41.29
CA GLU A 131 22.67 -24.69 -41.17
C GLU A 131 21.41 -25.52 -40.83
N PHE A 132 20.34 -25.35 -41.61
CA PHE A 132 19.14 -26.17 -41.53
C PHE A 132 19.19 -27.34 -42.52
N THR A 133 18.87 -28.54 -42.04
CA THR A 133 18.69 -29.70 -42.91
C THR A 133 17.36 -29.63 -43.68
N ASN A 134 17.23 -30.42 -44.74
CA ASN A 134 15.99 -30.46 -45.53
C ASN A 134 14.76 -30.90 -44.71
N ASP A 135 14.93 -31.82 -43.74
CA ASP A 135 13.82 -32.24 -42.88
C ASP A 135 13.35 -31.10 -41.97
N GLU A 136 14.28 -30.30 -41.44
CA GLU A 136 13.94 -29.17 -40.58
C GLU A 136 13.25 -28.05 -41.36
N ARG A 137 13.73 -27.74 -42.57
CA ARG A 137 13.07 -26.79 -43.49
C ARG A 137 11.64 -27.20 -43.78
N ASN A 138 11.44 -28.47 -44.15
CA ASN A 138 10.12 -29.03 -44.43
C ASN A 138 9.21 -29.00 -43.20
N THR A 139 9.75 -29.31 -42.02
CA THR A 139 9.00 -29.30 -40.76
C THR A 139 8.55 -27.87 -40.39
N ILE A 140 9.42 -26.87 -40.54
CA ILE A 140 9.08 -25.45 -40.34
C ILE A 140 8.01 -25.00 -41.34
N LEU A 141 8.20 -25.29 -42.62
CA LEU A 141 7.26 -24.93 -43.68
C LEU A 141 5.87 -25.55 -43.43
N GLN A 142 5.82 -26.84 -43.08
CA GLN A 142 4.57 -27.52 -42.74
C GLN A 142 3.91 -26.92 -41.50
N PHE A 143 4.70 -26.53 -40.49
CA PHE A 143 4.17 -25.91 -39.28
C PHE A 143 3.53 -24.56 -39.58
N VAL A 144 4.22 -23.67 -40.29
CA VAL A 144 3.69 -22.35 -40.68
C VAL A 144 2.45 -22.50 -41.57
N SER A 145 2.49 -23.42 -42.54
CA SER A 145 1.34 -23.70 -43.42
C SER A 145 0.12 -24.15 -42.62
N SER A 146 0.32 -25.10 -41.69
CA SER A 146 -0.75 -25.61 -40.83
C SER A 146 -1.31 -24.53 -39.91
N ALA A 147 -0.45 -23.69 -39.34
CA ALA A 147 -0.85 -22.58 -38.47
C ALA A 147 -1.67 -21.54 -39.24
N TYR A 148 -1.25 -21.21 -40.48
CA TYR A 148 -1.97 -20.31 -41.37
C TYR A 148 -3.35 -20.87 -41.78
N CYS A 149 -3.42 -22.17 -42.09
CA CYS A 149 -4.66 -22.90 -42.37
C CYS A 149 -5.55 -23.13 -41.14
N LYS A 150 -5.07 -22.80 -39.93
CA LYS A 150 -5.73 -23.08 -38.64
C LYS A 150 -5.92 -24.56 -38.34
N GLU A 151 -5.04 -25.41 -38.89
CA GLU A 151 -5.00 -26.85 -38.65
C GLU A 151 -4.19 -27.16 -37.39
N TYR A 152 -4.65 -26.69 -36.22
CA TYR A 152 -3.86 -26.73 -34.99
C TYR A 152 -3.52 -28.15 -34.53
N GLN A 153 -4.35 -29.15 -34.83
CA GLN A 153 -4.02 -30.55 -34.52
C GLN A 153 -2.75 -31.01 -35.25
N ASN A 154 -2.56 -30.56 -36.49
CA ASN A 154 -1.34 -30.86 -37.25
C ASN A 154 -0.13 -30.10 -36.68
N CYS A 155 -0.32 -28.84 -36.25
CA CYS A 155 0.72 -28.10 -35.54
C CYS A 155 1.18 -28.83 -34.27
N LEU A 156 0.27 -29.45 -33.51
CA LEU A 156 0.61 -30.24 -32.32
C LEU A 156 1.42 -31.48 -32.69
N THR A 157 1.01 -32.24 -33.71
CA THR A 157 1.78 -33.40 -34.19
C THR A 157 3.18 -33.02 -34.66
N LEU A 158 3.31 -31.89 -35.37
CA LEU A 158 4.61 -31.37 -35.80
C LEU A 158 5.46 -30.91 -34.62
N PHE A 159 4.85 -30.33 -33.58
CA PHE A 159 5.55 -30.01 -32.35
C PHE A 159 6.06 -31.26 -31.65
N ASP A 160 5.27 -32.33 -31.55
CA ASP A 160 5.73 -33.61 -30.98
C ASP A 160 6.94 -34.16 -31.75
N LYS A 161 6.94 -34.05 -33.09
CA LYS A 161 8.10 -34.37 -33.93
C LYS A 161 9.31 -33.50 -33.60
N MET A 162 9.13 -32.18 -33.42
CA MET A 162 10.20 -31.26 -33.03
C MET A 162 10.78 -31.63 -31.65
N GLN A 163 9.94 -32.02 -30.68
CA GLN A 163 10.37 -32.45 -29.35
C GLN A 163 11.18 -33.75 -29.39
N LEU A 164 10.70 -34.76 -30.13
CA LEU A 164 11.44 -36.01 -30.35
C LEU A 164 12.80 -35.79 -31.01
N SER A 165 12.91 -34.73 -31.82
CA SER A 165 14.14 -34.33 -32.51
C SER A 165 15.01 -33.37 -31.69
N GLY A 166 14.65 -33.07 -30.44
CA GLY A 166 15.43 -32.23 -29.53
C GLY A 166 15.45 -30.74 -29.86
N TRP A 167 14.42 -30.20 -30.53
CA TRP A 167 14.38 -28.79 -30.88
C TRP A 167 14.20 -27.91 -29.64
N PRO A 168 14.95 -26.81 -29.49
CA PRO A 168 14.90 -25.93 -28.32
C PRO A 168 13.74 -24.91 -28.39
N VAL A 169 12.52 -25.37 -28.71
CA VAL A 169 11.31 -24.55 -28.80
C VAL A 169 10.19 -25.16 -27.95
N THR A 170 9.35 -24.32 -27.35
CA THR A 170 8.18 -24.75 -26.58
C THR A 170 6.89 -24.49 -27.35
N MET A 171 5.78 -25.10 -26.92
CA MET A 171 4.47 -24.78 -27.48
C MET A 171 4.08 -23.32 -27.21
N THR A 172 4.47 -22.77 -26.07
CA THR A 172 4.31 -21.33 -25.76
C THR A 172 5.02 -20.48 -26.81
N ASP A 173 6.23 -20.83 -27.22
CA ASP A 173 6.95 -20.13 -28.29
C ASP A 173 6.20 -20.21 -29.63
N LEU A 174 5.81 -21.42 -30.03
CA LEU A 174 5.19 -21.68 -31.33
C LEU A 174 3.75 -21.15 -31.43
N SER A 175 3.06 -21.00 -30.30
CA SER A 175 1.71 -20.43 -30.23
C SER A 175 1.64 -19.00 -30.78
N TYR A 176 2.76 -18.29 -30.87
CA TYR A 176 2.86 -16.97 -31.53
C TYR A 176 2.40 -17.01 -33.00
N TYR A 177 2.66 -18.13 -33.68
CA TYR A 177 2.32 -18.34 -35.10
C TYR A 177 0.91 -18.91 -35.27
N MET A 178 0.32 -19.46 -34.21
CA MET A 178 -1.04 -20.03 -34.21
C MET A 178 -2.09 -19.01 -33.76
N LEU A 179 -2.38 -18.02 -34.61
CA LEU A 179 -3.38 -16.97 -34.34
C LEU A 179 -4.72 -17.56 -33.88
N ASN A 180 -5.28 -17.09 -32.76
CA ASN A 180 -6.50 -17.58 -32.08
C ASN A 180 -6.39 -18.92 -31.33
N TYR A 181 -5.22 -19.58 -31.31
CA TYR A 181 -5.00 -20.71 -30.43
C TYR A 181 -4.67 -20.25 -29.00
N ALA A 182 -5.38 -20.78 -28.01
CA ALA A 182 -5.17 -20.49 -26.59
C ALA A 182 -4.46 -21.65 -25.90
N TYR A 183 -3.13 -21.72 -26.04
CA TYR A 183 -2.33 -22.61 -25.21
C TYR A 183 -2.26 -22.09 -23.77
N THR A 184 -2.45 -23.00 -22.81
CA THR A 184 -2.24 -22.77 -21.38
C THR A 184 -1.09 -23.65 -20.93
N GLU A 185 -0.03 -23.04 -20.40
CA GLU A 185 1.12 -23.74 -19.86
C GLU A 185 0.82 -24.17 -18.42
N HIS A 186 0.98 -25.46 -18.14
CA HIS A 186 0.81 -26.02 -16.80
C HIS A 186 2.20 -26.19 -16.18
N VAL A 187 2.42 -25.57 -15.02
CA VAL A 187 3.71 -25.55 -14.32
C VAL A 187 3.55 -26.24 -12.99
N HIS A 188 4.36 -27.28 -12.77
CA HIS A 188 4.42 -28.06 -11.54
C HIS A 188 5.71 -27.78 -10.77
N PRO A 189 5.78 -28.10 -9.46
CA PRO A 189 6.97 -27.84 -8.66
C PRO A 189 8.24 -28.51 -9.22
N GLU A 190 8.13 -29.72 -9.78
CA GLU A 190 9.26 -30.43 -10.42
C GLU A 190 9.86 -29.74 -11.65
N ASP A 191 9.16 -28.78 -12.26
CA ASP A 191 9.64 -28.03 -13.42
C ASP A 191 10.70 -26.99 -13.04
N ILE A 192 10.68 -26.50 -11.79
CA ILE A 192 11.58 -25.47 -11.28
C ILE A 192 12.79 -26.12 -10.60
N LYS A 193 13.96 -25.98 -11.23
CA LYS A 193 15.24 -26.52 -10.78
C LYS A 193 16.17 -25.40 -10.31
N ASN A 194 17.20 -25.79 -9.55
CA ASN A 194 18.23 -24.89 -9.03
C ASN A 194 19.06 -24.27 -10.17
N ASP A 195 19.59 -23.07 -9.94
CA ASP A 195 20.57 -22.38 -10.80
C ASP A 195 20.10 -22.14 -12.25
N HIS A 196 18.79 -21.96 -12.46
CA HIS A 196 18.20 -21.70 -13.78
C HIS A 196 17.32 -20.45 -13.79
N THR A 197 17.15 -19.85 -14.98
CA THR A 197 16.18 -18.78 -15.20
C THR A 197 15.02 -19.30 -16.04
N TYR A 198 13.82 -19.21 -15.49
CA TYR A 198 12.56 -19.62 -16.10
C TYR A 198 11.78 -18.40 -16.56
N HIS A 199 11.23 -18.46 -17.77
CA HIS A 199 10.40 -17.40 -18.34
C HIS A 199 9.02 -17.93 -18.69
N PHE A 200 7.99 -17.42 -18.02
CA PHE A 200 6.60 -17.78 -18.26
C PHE A 200 5.84 -16.60 -18.88
N ARG A 201 5.03 -16.90 -19.91
CA ARG A 201 4.32 -15.91 -20.73
C ARG A 201 2.97 -16.44 -21.19
N GLY A 202 2.01 -15.55 -21.42
CA GLY A 202 0.68 -15.95 -21.87
C GLY A 202 -0.14 -16.61 -20.76
N ASN A 203 -0.97 -17.59 -21.10
CA ASN A 203 -1.81 -18.25 -20.11
C ASN A 203 -1.01 -19.31 -19.36
N CYS A 204 -0.94 -19.20 -18.04
CA CYS A 204 -0.23 -20.18 -17.20
C CYS A 204 -1.12 -20.63 -16.02
N ILE A 205 -0.98 -21.89 -15.64
CA ILE A 205 -1.52 -22.43 -14.38
C ILE A 205 -0.35 -22.99 -13.59
N PHE A 206 -0.11 -22.42 -12.41
CA PHE A 206 0.87 -22.95 -11.46
C PHE A 206 0.14 -23.86 -10.47
N HIS A 207 0.50 -25.14 -10.53
CA HIS A 207 0.00 -26.19 -9.67
C HIS A 207 0.90 -26.32 -8.44
N ASP A 208 0.26 -26.62 -7.31
CA ASP A 208 0.95 -26.81 -6.03
C ASP A 208 1.85 -25.63 -5.62
N THR A 209 2.61 -25.80 -4.54
CA THR A 209 3.53 -24.76 -4.07
C THR A 209 4.79 -24.74 -4.95
N ILE A 210 5.03 -23.61 -5.60
CA ILE A 210 6.19 -23.40 -6.47
C ILE A 210 7.35 -22.87 -5.64
N VAL A 211 8.33 -23.73 -5.38
CA VAL A 211 9.55 -23.36 -4.66
C VAL A 211 10.55 -22.73 -5.63
N ILE A 212 11.04 -21.54 -5.30
CA ILE A 212 12.06 -20.81 -6.06
C ILE A 212 13.35 -20.80 -5.23
N PRO A 213 14.26 -21.76 -5.48
CA PRO A 213 15.47 -21.95 -4.69
C PRO A 213 16.53 -20.88 -5.00
N LYS A 214 17.61 -20.90 -4.22
CA LYS A 214 18.76 -19.99 -4.40
C LYS A 214 19.30 -20.04 -5.83
N ASN A 215 19.71 -18.88 -6.34
CA ASN A 215 20.23 -18.67 -7.71
C ASN A 215 19.24 -19.00 -8.84
N THR A 216 18.00 -19.37 -8.53
CA THR A 216 16.94 -19.55 -9.53
C THR A 216 16.14 -18.27 -9.68
N THR A 217 15.82 -17.93 -10.92
CA THR A 217 14.94 -16.80 -11.24
C THR A 217 13.70 -17.31 -11.94
N VAL A 218 12.53 -16.97 -11.43
CA VAL A 218 11.25 -17.14 -12.12
C VAL A 218 10.78 -15.77 -12.58
N HIS A 219 10.65 -15.61 -13.90
CA HIS A 219 10.20 -14.37 -14.52
C HIS A 219 8.88 -14.60 -15.27
N ILE A 220 7.80 -14.08 -14.71
CA ILE A 220 6.45 -14.09 -15.28
C ILE A 220 6.22 -12.74 -15.95
N SER A 221 5.99 -12.72 -17.26
CA SER A 221 5.84 -11.47 -18.02
C SER A 221 4.73 -11.56 -19.07
N ASN A 222 3.90 -10.52 -19.16
CA ASN A 222 2.79 -10.46 -20.12
C ASN A 222 1.89 -11.70 -20.04
N ALA A 223 1.56 -12.12 -18.82
CA ALA A 223 0.88 -13.39 -18.55
C ALA A 223 -0.48 -13.20 -17.87
N ILE A 224 -1.38 -14.14 -18.12
CA ILE A 224 -2.61 -14.36 -17.34
C ILE A 224 -2.40 -15.66 -16.59
N VAL A 225 -2.30 -15.57 -15.27
CA VAL A 225 -1.84 -16.67 -14.44
C VAL A 225 -2.90 -17.03 -13.42
N LYS A 226 -3.22 -18.31 -13.35
CA LYS A 226 -3.90 -18.89 -12.20
C LYS A 226 -2.87 -19.55 -11.30
N VAL A 227 -2.93 -19.27 -10.00
CA VAL A 227 -2.07 -19.89 -9.01
C VAL A 227 -2.96 -20.69 -8.06
N GLU A 228 -2.74 -22.00 -8.00
CA GLU A 228 -3.57 -22.89 -7.19
C GLU A 228 -3.18 -22.90 -5.72
N GLN A 229 -1.90 -22.61 -5.43
CA GLN A 229 -1.34 -22.52 -4.09
C GLN A 229 -0.45 -21.27 -3.97
N ASN A 230 0.83 -21.44 -3.61
CA ASN A 230 1.72 -20.35 -3.23
C ASN A 230 3.04 -20.39 -4.01
N PHE A 231 3.68 -19.23 -4.15
CA PHE A 231 5.10 -19.14 -4.47
C PHE A 231 5.91 -19.09 -3.17
N ASP A 232 6.90 -19.97 -3.02
CA ASP A 232 7.82 -19.99 -1.89
C ASP A 232 9.24 -19.69 -2.35
N ILE A 233 9.71 -18.46 -2.10
CA ILE A 233 11.01 -17.98 -2.56
C ILE A 233 12.06 -18.21 -1.47
N GLN A 234 12.95 -19.18 -1.70
CA GLN A 234 13.98 -19.65 -0.78
C GLN A 234 15.39 -19.24 -1.26
N GLY A 235 15.69 -17.94 -1.21
CA GLY A 235 16.94 -17.33 -1.67
C GLY A 235 17.01 -17.06 -3.17
N GLY A 236 15.95 -17.36 -3.91
CA GLY A 236 15.82 -17.09 -5.34
C GLY A 236 15.23 -15.71 -5.66
N THR A 237 14.88 -15.52 -6.93
CA THR A 237 14.28 -14.28 -7.43
C THR A 237 12.96 -14.54 -8.14
N LEU A 238 11.91 -13.80 -7.75
CA LEU A 238 10.63 -13.77 -8.46
C LEU A 238 10.41 -12.39 -9.08
N ILE A 239 10.23 -12.36 -10.40
CA ILE A 239 9.90 -11.15 -11.15
C ILE A 239 8.55 -11.36 -11.82
N ILE A 240 7.61 -10.46 -11.55
CA ILE A 240 6.28 -10.45 -12.17
C ILE A 240 6.05 -9.09 -12.78
N GLU A 241 5.91 -9.03 -14.11
CA GLU A 241 5.68 -7.79 -14.81
C GLU A 241 4.56 -7.86 -15.86
N ASN A 242 3.80 -6.77 -16.03
CA ASN A 242 2.78 -6.65 -17.07
C ASN A 242 1.77 -7.82 -17.07
N SER A 243 1.42 -8.35 -15.89
CA SER A 243 0.69 -9.62 -15.77
C SER A 243 -0.54 -9.51 -14.88
N TRP A 244 -1.48 -10.43 -15.07
CA TRP A 244 -2.65 -10.61 -14.23
C TRP A 244 -2.57 -11.96 -13.51
N LEU A 245 -2.64 -11.95 -12.18
CA LEU A 245 -2.56 -13.15 -11.37
C LEU A 245 -3.85 -13.30 -10.56
N GLU A 246 -4.46 -14.47 -10.66
CA GLU A 246 -5.59 -14.89 -9.84
C GLU A 246 -5.17 -16.04 -8.94
N PHE A 247 -5.33 -15.83 -7.63
CA PHE A 247 -5.01 -16.83 -6.62
C PHE A 247 -6.30 -17.51 -6.16
N SER A 248 -6.39 -18.82 -6.39
CA SER A 248 -7.54 -19.63 -5.96
C SER A 248 -7.29 -20.27 -4.59
N LYS A 249 -8.35 -20.40 -3.77
CA LYS A 249 -8.29 -21.13 -2.50
C LYS A 249 -8.17 -22.63 -2.75
N ASN A 250 -7.26 -23.31 -2.04
CA ASN A 250 -7.34 -24.76 -1.92
C ASN A 250 -8.46 -25.15 -0.92
N VAL A 251 -9.43 -25.93 -1.38
CA VAL A 251 -10.56 -26.43 -0.58
C VAL A 251 -10.10 -27.45 0.48
N ASN A 252 -8.89 -28.01 0.34
CA ASN A 252 -8.39 -29.12 1.15
C ASN A 252 -7.21 -28.77 2.09
N SER A 253 -6.72 -27.53 2.14
CA SER A 253 -5.62 -27.18 3.05
C SER A 253 -6.16 -26.79 4.44
N SER A 254 -6.15 -27.74 5.37
CA SER A 254 -6.05 -27.41 6.78
C SER A 254 -4.66 -26.79 7.04
N LEU A 255 -4.62 -25.63 7.70
CA LEU A 255 -3.46 -24.96 8.33
C LEU A 255 -2.76 -23.81 7.55
N PHE A 256 -3.09 -22.58 7.98
CA PHE A 256 -2.19 -21.45 8.31
C PHE A 256 -1.27 -20.78 7.28
N GLN A 257 -1.35 -21.07 5.98
CA GLN A 257 -0.65 -20.26 4.97
C GLN A 257 -1.54 -19.16 4.38
N HIS A 258 -1.65 -18.02 5.08
CA HIS A 258 -2.51 -16.92 4.65
C HIS A 258 -1.88 -15.97 3.61
N ALA A 259 -0.70 -16.26 3.06
CA ALA A 259 -0.06 -15.45 2.01
C ALA A 259 0.17 -16.28 0.73
N PHE A 260 0.02 -15.66 -0.43
CA PHE A 260 0.26 -16.32 -1.72
C PHE A 260 1.71 -16.34 -2.17
N ILE A 261 2.51 -15.42 -1.66
CA ILE A 261 3.94 -15.33 -1.96
C ILE A 261 4.69 -15.25 -0.63
N TYR A 262 5.51 -16.24 -0.36
CA TYR A 262 6.44 -16.26 0.75
C TYR A 262 7.83 -15.89 0.26
N CYS A 263 8.43 -14.89 0.90
CA CYS A 263 9.75 -14.39 0.53
C CYS A 263 10.68 -14.46 1.73
N HIS A 264 11.57 -15.45 1.73
CA HIS A 264 12.49 -15.74 2.83
C HIS A 264 13.81 -14.95 2.73
N ARG A 265 14.75 -15.25 3.65
CA ARG A 265 16.07 -14.59 3.71
C ARG A 265 16.80 -14.65 2.38
N HIS A 266 17.40 -13.52 1.98
CA HIS A 266 18.17 -13.37 0.75
C HIS A 266 17.37 -13.56 -0.56
N SER A 267 16.04 -13.62 -0.48
CA SER A 267 15.17 -13.63 -1.64
C SER A 267 14.94 -12.22 -2.18
N THR A 268 14.72 -12.11 -3.49
CA THR A 268 14.36 -10.85 -4.14
C THR A 268 13.01 -11.00 -4.83
N ILE A 269 12.12 -10.02 -4.62
CA ILE A 269 10.84 -9.97 -5.31
C ILE A 269 10.64 -8.63 -5.99
N THR A 270 10.29 -8.66 -7.28
CA THR A 270 9.92 -7.49 -8.07
C THR A 270 8.55 -7.70 -8.69
N LEU A 271 7.59 -6.88 -8.29
CA LEU A 271 6.24 -6.83 -8.84
C LEU A 271 6.06 -5.49 -9.57
N LYS A 272 5.72 -5.53 -10.86
CA LYS A 272 5.63 -4.33 -11.70
C LYS A 272 4.43 -4.34 -12.63
N ASN A 273 3.71 -3.23 -12.72
CA ASN A 273 2.63 -3.02 -13.71
C ASN A 273 1.68 -4.24 -13.82
N SER A 274 1.26 -4.78 -12.69
CA SER A 274 0.57 -6.07 -12.62
C SER A 274 -0.62 -6.02 -11.67
N THR A 275 -1.61 -6.87 -11.92
CA THR A 275 -2.78 -6.99 -11.06
C THR A 275 -2.78 -8.33 -10.35
N PHE A 276 -3.00 -8.29 -9.03
CA PHE A 276 -3.05 -9.46 -8.15
C PHE A 276 -4.45 -9.55 -7.52
N GLN A 277 -5.17 -10.60 -7.86
CA GLN A 277 -6.52 -10.91 -7.38
C GLN A 277 -6.44 -12.04 -6.35
N CYS A 278 -6.62 -11.70 -5.07
CA CYS A 278 -6.50 -12.65 -3.95
C CYS A 278 -7.83 -13.31 -3.54
N SER A 279 -8.96 -12.84 -4.10
CA SER A 279 -10.29 -13.45 -3.95
C SER A 279 -10.72 -13.76 -2.51
N HIS A 280 -10.30 -12.92 -1.57
CA HIS A 280 -10.54 -13.02 -0.13
C HIS A 280 -10.04 -14.34 0.49
N ASN A 281 -8.92 -14.87 -0.01
CA ASN A 281 -8.35 -16.13 0.46
C ASN A 281 -7.01 -15.98 1.19
N GLY A 282 -6.51 -14.76 1.34
CA GLY A 282 -5.23 -14.45 1.97
C GLY A 282 -4.71 -13.07 1.60
N GLY A 283 -3.53 -12.71 2.13
CA GLY A 283 -2.69 -11.63 1.64
C GLY A 283 -1.86 -12.06 0.43
N LEU A 284 -1.31 -11.09 -0.29
CA LEU A 284 -0.47 -11.36 -1.45
C LEU A 284 0.94 -11.81 -1.03
N LEU A 285 1.60 -11.05 -0.16
CA LEU A 285 3.03 -11.22 0.12
C LEU A 285 3.30 -11.26 1.62
N SER A 286 4.10 -12.23 2.05
CA SER A 286 4.77 -12.25 3.35
C SER A 286 6.28 -12.28 3.14
N ALA A 287 6.94 -11.15 3.41
CA ALA A 287 8.36 -10.95 3.17
C ALA A 287 9.13 -10.84 4.49
N SER A 288 10.16 -11.67 4.67
CA SER A 288 11.00 -11.73 5.88
C SER A 288 12.48 -11.67 5.52
N HIS A 289 13.18 -10.61 5.96
CA HIS A 289 14.60 -10.35 5.65
C HIS A 289 14.94 -10.43 4.15
N SER A 290 14.14 -9.73 3.33
CA SER A 290 14.26 -9.70 1.88
C SER A 290 14.12 -8.28 1.32
N THR A 291 14.44 -8.11 0.04
CA THR A 291 14.24 -6.86 -0.70
C THR A 291 12.96 -6.96 -1.52
N VAL A 292 12.04 -6.03 -1.30
CA VAL A 292 10.72 -6.01 -1.94
C VAL A 292 10.58 -4.75 -2.80
N THR A 293 10.29 -4.92 -4.08
CA THR A 293 9.92 -3.81 -4.97
C THR A 293 8.53 -4.08 -5.56
N VAL A 294 7.58 -3.18 -5.30
CA VAL A 294 6.22 -3.23 -5.83
C VAL A 294 5.91 -1.88 -6.49
N THR A 295 5.70 -1.88 -7.80
CA THR A 295 5.55 -0.64 -8.58
C THR A 295 4.41 -0.74 -9.58
N ASP A 296 3.56 0.28 -9.66
CA ASP A 296 2.44 0.32 -10.63
C ASP A 296 1.50 -0.89 -10.53
N CYS A 297 1.35 -1.46 -9.34
CA CYS A 297 0.55 -2.68 -9.14
C CYS A 297 -0.84 -2.39 -8.58
N THR A 298 -1.82 -3.21 -8.96
CA THR A 298 -3.12 -3.28 -8.29
C THR A 298 -3.20 -4.57 -7.47
N ILE A 299 -3.37 -4.45 -6.17
CA ILE A 299 -3.52 -5.57 -5.23
C ILE A 299 -4.93 -5.50 -4.65
N LYS A 300 -5.73 -6.55 -4.84
CA LYS A 300 -7.15 -6.48 -4.48
C LYS A 300 -7.72 -7.76 -3.90
N ASP A 301 -8.78 -7.55 -3.13
CA ASP A 301 -9.61 -8.58 -2.50
C ASP A 301 -8.75 -9.50 -1.62
N THR A 302 -7.99 -8.91 -0.69
CA THR A 302 -7.16 -9.65 0.28
C THR A 302 -7.91 -9.82 1.60
N SER A 303 -7.59 -10.88 2.35
CA SER A 303 -8.23 -11.17 3.65
C SER A 303 -7.29 -11.93 4.60
N PHE A 304 -7.72 -12.12 5.84
CA PHE A 304 -7.01 -12.81 6.94
C PHE A 304 -5.75 -12.10 7.43
N ILE A 305 -4.81 -11.80 6.53
CA ILE A 305 -3.62 -10.99 6.80
C ILE A 305 -3.61 -9.77 5.85
N SER A 306 -2.72 -8.84 6.12
CA SER A 306 -2.47 -7.70 5.24
C SER A 306 -2.13 -8.14 3.82
N GLY A 307 -2.55 -7.35 2.83
CA GLY A 307 -2.16 -7.58 1.44
C GLY A 307 -0.64 -7.72 1.27
N LEU A 308 0.15 -6.87 1.93
CA LEU A 308 1.59 -6.99 2.05
C LEU A 308 2.02 -6.99 3.52
N VAL A 309 2.67 -8.07 3.94
CA VAL A 309 3.34 -8.19 5.24
C VAL A 309 4.85 -8.03 5.01
N ILE A 310 5.42 -6.97 5.58
CA ILE A 310 6.82 -6.57 5.38
C ILE A 310 7.56 -6.64 6.71
N ASN A 311 8.39 -7.67 6.80
CA ASN A 311 9.40 -7.90 7.83
C ASN A 311 10.80 -8.00 7.18
N GLY A 312 10.95 -7.38 6.00
CA GLY A 312 12.15 -7.37 5.17
C GLY A 312 13.20 -6.34 5.62
N ASP A 313 14.29 -6.22 4.86
CA ASP A 313 15.34 -5.23 5.14
C ASP A 313 14.96 -3.86 4.56
N THR A 314 14.62 -3.84 3.27
CA THR A 314 14.18 -2.65 2.53
C THR A 314 13.00 -2.96 1.62
N SER A 315 12.05 -2.04 1.53
CA SER A 315 10.87 -2.20 0.67
C SER A 315 10.49 -0.88 0.00
N HIS A 316 10.25 -0.94 -1.31
CA HIS A 316 9.80 0.18 -2.12
C HIS A 316 8.44 -0.17 -2.73
N ILE A 317 7.41 0.58 -2.34
CA ILE A 317 6.03 0.40 -2.77
C ILE A 317 5.55 1.72 -3.34
N GLN A 318 5.42 1.79 -4.67
CA GLN A 318 5.16 3.04 -5.36
C GLN A 318 4.09 2.91 -6.43
N TYR A 319 3.23 3.92 -6.56
CA TYR A 319 2.19 3.97 -7.60
C TYR A 319 1.23 2.77 -7.56
N CYS A 320 1.00 2.21 -6.37
CA CYS A 320 0.17 1.04 -6.20
C CYS A 320 -1.27 1.40 -5.80
N THR A 321 -2.21 0.57 -6.21
CA THR A 321 -3.60 0.61 -5.73
C THR A 321 -3.90 -0.62 -4.89
N PHE A 322 -4.37 -0.41 -3.66
CA PHE A 322 -4.88 -1.44 -2.76
C PHE A 322 -6.40 -1.30 -2.64
N LYS A 323 -7.13 -2.36 -2.99
CA LYS A 323 -8.60 -2.31 -3.03
C LYS A 323 -9.21 -3.49 -2.30
N ASN A 324 -10.18 -3.22 -1.41
CA ASN A 324 -10.89 -4.25 -0.65
C ASN A 324 -9.89 -5.16 0.10
N CYS A 325 -8.99 -4.54 0.86
CA CYS A 325 -7.96 -5.26 1.61
C CYS A 325 -8.35 -5.34 3.08
N PHE A 326 -8.61 -6.55 3.55
CA PHE A 326 -9.09 -6.81 4.90
C PHE A 326 -8.04 -7.60 5.70
N SER A 327 -7.84 -7.26 6.98
CA SER A 327 -6.98 -8.01 7.89
C SER A 327 -7.68 -8.19 9.23
N THR A 328 -7.62 -9.39 9.82
CA THR A 328 -8.07 -9.59 11.21
C THR A 328 -7.04 -9.10 12.22
N GLN A 329 -5.86 -8.70 11.76
CA GLN A 329 -4.76 -8.13 12.54
C GLN A 329 -4.64 -6.62 12.25
N ASN A 330 -3.42 -6.11 12.16
CA ASN A 330 -3.15 -4.69 11.89
C ASN A 330 -2.78 -4.48 10.41
N GLY A 331 -3.03 -3.29 9.88
CA GLY A 331 -2.72 -2.93 8.49
C GLY A 331 -3.57 -3.71 7.48
N GLY A 332 -4.73 -3.20 7.06
CA GLY A 332 -5.59 -3.94 6.12
C GLY A 332 -4.89 -4.25 4.79
N ALA A 333 -4.20 -3.26 4.23
CA ALA A 333 -3.44 -3.38 2.99
C ALA A 333 -1.95 -3.68 3.23
N ILE A 334 -1.31 -2.94 4.13
CA ILE A 334 0.13 -3.05 4.37
C ILE A 334 0.41 -3.11 5.87
N PHE A 335 1.21 -4.08 6.28
CA PHE A 335 1.74 -4.21 7.63
C PHE A 335 3.27 -4.24 7.59
N VAL A 336 3.91 -3.20 8.13
CA VAL A 336 5.36 -3.09 8.26
C VAL A 336 5.74 -3.16 9.73
N GLN A 337 6.24 -4.31 10.18
CA GLN A 337 6.68 -4.48 11.58
C GLN A 337 8.16 -4.13 11.74
N TYR A 338 8.99 -4.58 10.81
CA TYR A 338 10.45 -4.42 10.82
C TYR A 338 10.97 -3.91 9.48
N GLY A 339 12.22 -3.46 9.47
CA GLY A 339 12.88 -2.94 8.26
C GLY A 339 12.48 -1.52 7.90
N ASN A 340 13.03 -1.05 6.77
CA ASN A 340 12.72 0.25 6.20
C ASN A 340 11.75 0.07 5.03
N ALA A 341 10.69 0.87 4.99
CA ALA A 341 9.73 0.86 3.89
C ALA A 341 9.48 2.28 3.36
N GLN A 342 9.39 2.41 2.05
CA GLN A 342 8.96 3.62 1.36
C GLN A 342 7.64 3.32 0.66
N ILE A 343 6.57 3.97 1.10
CA ILE A 343 5.21 3.82 0.54
C ILE A 343 4.81 5.17 -0.06
N GLN A 344 4.78 5.27 -1.38
CA GLN A 344 4.62 6.56 -2.05
C GLN A 344 3.65 6.52 -3.22
N HIS A 345 2.88 7.58 -3.44
CA HIS A 345 1.97 7.67 -4.59
C HIS A 345 0.95 6.52 -4.65
N CYS A 346 0.56 5.98 -3.50
CA CYS A 346 -0.33 4.83 -3.41
C CYS A 346 -1.77 5.26 -3.10
N THR A 347 -2.73 4.50 -3.60
CA THR A 347 -4.15 4.66 -3.29
C THR A 347 -4.66 3.45 -2.52
N PHE A 348 -5.41 3.70 -1.44
CA PHE A 348 -6.02 2.68 -0.58
C PHE A 348 -7.53 2.90 -0.57
N THR A 349 -8.30 1.89 -0.95
CA THR A 349 -9.76 1.99 -1.03
C THR A 349 -10.42 0.79 -0.37
N ASN A 350 -11.38 1.03 0.52
CA ASN A 350 -12.11 -0.01 1.25
C ASN A 350 -11.17 -0.96 2.02
N CYS A 351 -10.16 -0.41 2.70
CA CYS A 351 -9.26 -1.21 3.52
C CYS A 351 -9.72 -1.23 4.98
N ASN A 352 -9.69 -2.40 5.62
CA ASN A 352 -10.10 -2.52 7.01
C ASN A 352 -9.18 -3.45 7.81
N SER A 353 -8.87 -3.04 9.04
CA SER A 353 -8.13 -3.85 10.00
C SER A 353 -8.46 -3.48 11.45
N HIS A 354 -7.84 -4.16 12.41
CA HIS A 354 -7.97 -3.83 13.82
C HIS A 354 -7.36 -2.46 14.15
N ASN A 355 -6.08 -2.26 13.83
CA ASN A 355 -5.40 -0.96 13.82
C ASN A 355 -4.83 -0.65 12.44
N GLY A 356 -4.83 0.62 12.05
CA GLY A 356 -4.26 1.07 10.78
C GLY A 356 -5.04 0.54 9.60
N GLY A 357 -6.29 1.00 9.41
CA GLY A 357 -7.26 0.39 8.49
C GLY A 357 -6.71 0.06 7.10
N ALA A 358 -5.82 0.91 6.58
CA ALA A 358 -4.99 0.60 5.42
C ALA A 358 -3.56 0.17 5.79
N ILE A 359 -2.86 0.98 6.60
CA ILE A 359 -1.43 0.80 6.88
C ILE A 359 -1.18 0.73 8.38
N PHE A 360 -0.45 -0.30 8.80
CA PHE A 360 0.30 -0.30 10.04
C PHE A 360 1.79 -0.21 9.72
N ALA A 361 2.49 0.75 10.34
CA ALA A 361 3.88 1.04 10.02
C ALA A 361 4.73 1.24 11.27
N ASN A 362 6.01 0.88 11.18
CA ASN A 362 7.02 1.16 12.20
C ASN A 362 7.69 2.53 11.99
N LYS A 363 8.50 2.95 12.97
CA LYS A 363 9.26 4.22 12.97
C LYS A 363 10.28 4.43 11.84
N HIS A 364 10.54 3.42 11.02
CA HIS A 364 11.48 3.46 9.89
C HIS A 364 10.77 3.52 8.54
N THR A 365 9.44 3.58 8.54
CA THR A 365 8.63 3.70 7.32
C THR A 365 8.40 5.17 6.97
N VAL A 366 8.57 5.48 5.68
CA VAL A 366 8.18 6.76 5.05
C VAL A 366 6.91 6.55 4.24
N ILE A 367 5.89 7.38 4.45
CA ILE A 367 4.60 7.35 3.75
C ILE A 367 4.37 8.74 3.15
N SER A 368 4.21 8.84 1.83
CA SER A 368 4.07 10.17 1.21
C SER A 368 3.22 10.17 -0.05
N ASN A 369 2.49 11.26 -0.29
CA ASN A 369 1.67 11.43 -1.51
C ASN A 369 0.65 10.30 -1.69
N CYS A 370 0.03 9.84 -0.60
CA CYS A 370 -0.91 8.72 -0.63
C CYS A 370 -2.35 9.22 -0.43
N TYR A 371 -3.31 8.47 -0.99
CA TYR A 371 -4.74 8.75 -0.84
C TYR A 371 -5.46 7.57 -0.19
N PHE A 372 -6.28 7.85 0.82
CA PHE A 372 -7.04 6.85 1.57
C PHE A 372 -8.54 7.15 1.47
N ASP A 373 -9.32 6.24 0.90
CA ASP A 373 -10.77 6.38 0.81
C ASP A 373 -11.48 5.19 1.44
N ASN A 374 -12.48 5.49 2.26
CA ASN A 374 -13.31 4.49 2.94
C ASN A 374 -12.48 3.43 3.70
N CYS A 375 -11.41 3.86 4.36
CA CYS A 375 -10.58 3.00 5.19
C CYS A 375 -11.07 3.02 6.65
N CYS A 376 -11.16 1.84 7.27
CA CYS A 376 -11.76 1.67 8.58
C CYS A 376 -10.84 0.92 9.54
N ALA A 377 -10.74 1.39 10.78
CA ALA A 377 -10.11 0.65 11.86
C ALA A 377 -11.13 0.32 12.95
N VAL A 378 -10.98 -0.85 13.58
CA VAL A 378 -11.81 -1.22 14.74
C VAL A 378 -11.44 -0.38 15.96
N GLU A 379 -10.13 -0.16 16.19
CA GLU A 379 -9.63 0.52 17.38
C GLU A 379 -9.00 1.87 17.04
N PHE A 380 -7.86 1.90 16.35
CA PHE A 380 -7.13 3.14 16.08
C PHE A 380 -6.57 3.25 14.66
N GLY A 381 -6.48 4.48 14.15
CA GLY A 381 -5.81 4.80 12.90
C GLY A 381 -6.63 4.31 11.72
N SER A 382 -7.72 5.00 11.37
CA SER A 382 -8.61 4.54 10.29
C SER A 382 -7.90 4.33 8.96
N ALA A 383 -6.87 5.15 8.68
CA ALA A 383 -5.98 4.96 7.54
C ALA A 383 -4.62 4.41 8.00
N ILE A 384 -3.95 5.13 8.89
CA ILE A 384 -2.56 4.85 9.28
C ILE A 384 -2.43 4.71 10.80
N TYR A 385 -1.85 3.60 11.23
CA TYR A 385 -1.31 3.44 12.58
C TYR A 385 0.22 3.40 12.52
N TYR A 386 0.87 4.37 13.16
CA TYR A 386 2.32 4.56 13.08
C TYR A 386 2.99 4.32 14.43
N ASN A 387 3.76 3.24 14.55
CA ASN A 387 4.50 2.86 15.76
C ASN A 387 5.83 3.61 15.84
N GLY A 388 5.78 4.83 16.37
CA GLY A 388 6.91 5.72 16.58
C GLY A 388 6.50 7.19 16.50
N PRO A 389 7.43 8.12 16.78
CA PRO A 389 7.14 9.54 16.63
C PRO A 389 7.00 9.92 15.16
N ILE A 390 5.91 10.59 14.79
CA ILE A 390 5.73 11.13 13.43
C ILE A 390 6.42 12.48 13.34
N ARG A 391 7.26 12.65 12.32
CA ARG A 391 7.94 13.90 11.95
C ARG A 391 7.69 14.19 10.47
N SER A 392 8.73 14.25 9.65
CA SER A 392 8.65 14.44 8.19
C SER A 392 8.46 13.13 7.42
N ASN A 393 8.28 12.01 8.10
CA ASN A 393 8.15 10.68 7.50
C ASN A 393 6.72 10.36 7.04
N ILE A 394 5.73 11.19 7.40
CA ILE A 394 4.38 11.15 6.83
C ILE A 394 4.06 12.53 6.29
N GLU A 395 3.85 12.64 4.98
CA GLU A 395 3.60 13.91 4.32
C GLU A 395 2.64 13.78 3.13
N LYS A 396 1.84 14.83 2.87
CA LYS A 396 0.95 14.92 1.70
C LYS A 396 0.05 13.68 1.56
N CYS A 397 -0.55 13.25 2.68
CA CYS A 397 -1.52 12.17 2.68
C CYS A 397 -2.92 12.76 2.80
N ASP A 398 -3.75 12.46 1.80
CA ASP A 398 -5.15 12.90 1.75
C ASP A 398 -6.07 11.72 2.11
N TYR A 399 -7.23 12.03 2.69
CA TYR A 399 -8.16 10.99 3.11
C TYR A 399 -9.62 11.44 3.04
N SER A 400 -10.51 10.51 2.72
CA SER A 400 -11.96 10.72 2.65
C SER A 400 -12.72 9.51 3.16
N HIS A 401 -13.87 9.76 3.79
CA HIS A 401 -14.78 8.70 4.26
C HIS A 401 -14.14 7.64 5.18
N CYS A 402 -13.01 7.95 5.83
CA CYS A 402 -12.36 7.02 6.73
C CYS A 402 -12.96 7.10 8.15
N TYR A 403 -12.98 5.97 8.85
CA TYR A 403 -13.60 5.85 10.18
C TYR A 403 -12.73 5.06 11.18
N PRO A 404 -12.51 5.56 12.41
CA PRO A 404 -13.03 6.81 12.99
C PRO A 404 -12.47 8.09 12.35
N LYS A 405 -13.29 9.15 12.28
CA LYS A 405 -12.95 10.42 11.60
C LYS A 405 -11.87 11.24 12.30
N ASP A 406 -11.82 11.19 13.63
CA ASP A 406 -10.89 12.00 14.44
C ASP A 406 -9.50 11.34 14.58
N ASP A 407 -9.37 10.08 14.15
CA ASP A 407 -8.18 9.25 14.31
C ASP A 407 -7.75 8.62 12.99
N VAL A 408 -7.69 9.43 11.93
CA VAL A 408 -7.30 8.92 10.61
C VAL A 408 -5.85 8.46 10.59
N ILE A 409 -4.98 9.25 11.22
CA ILE A 409 -3.56 8.94 11.40
C ILE A 409 -3.28 8.95 12.91
N ILE A 410 -2.84 7.81 13.43
CA ILE A 410 -2.46 7.64 14.83
C ILE A 410 -0.96 7.48 14.96
N GLN A 411 -0.39 8.26 15.87
CA GLN A 411 0.97 8.15 16.36
C GLN A 411 0.98 7.31 17.64
N TYR A 412 1.72 6.22 17.68
CA TYR A 412 1.85 5.38 18.88
C TYR A 412 3.25 5.51 19.45
N ILE A 413 3.35 6.14 20.62
CA ILE A 413 4.60 6.31 21.37
C ILE A 413 4.61 5.26 22.49
N ASN A 414 5.51 4.30 22.36
CA ASN A 414 5.88 3.38 23.43
C ASN A 414 7.36 3.54 23.77
N SER A 415 7.71 3.29 25.03
CA SER A 415 9.08 3.29 25.48
C SER A 415 9.21 2.47 26.76
N LYS A 416 10.32 1.72 26.89
CA LYS A 416 10.65 1.00 28.13
C LYS A 416 11.10 1.94 29.26
N LYS A 417 11.33 3.21 28.95
CA LYS A 417 11.73 4.28 29.89
C LYS A 417 10.77 5.45 29.76
N ASP A 418 10.76 6.32 30.76
CA ASP A 418 10.00 7.57 30.72
C ASP A 418 10.31 8.37 29.44
N TYR A 419 9.26 8.83 28.79
CA TYR A 419 9.34 9.71 27.64
C TYR A 419 9.52 11.15 28.11
N ILE A 420 10.78 11.58 28.21
CA ILE A 420 11.15 12.89 28.73
C ILE A 420 11.16 13.93 27.59
N ILE A 421 10.28 14.92 27.70
CA ILE A 421 10.23 16.08 26.83
C ILE A 421 11.08 17.18 27.47
N SER A 422 12.28 17.37 26.93
CA SER A 422 13.28 18.33 27.43
C SER A 422 13.47 19.56 26.55
N LYS A 423 12.82 19.58 25.39
CA LYS A 423 12.83 20.66 24.40
C LYS A 423 11.44 20.83 23.82
N GLU A 424 11.27 21.85 22.99
CA GLU A 424 10.03 22.07 22.26
C GLU A 424 9.64 20.86 21.41
N THR A 425 8.42 20.39 21.64
CA THR A 425 7.83 19.22 20.98
C THR A 425 6.38 19.55 20.64
N LEU A 426 6.05 19.45 19.35
CA LEU A 426 4.72 19.71 18.82
C LEU A 426 4.06 18.39 18.41
N ILE A 427 2.81 18.20 18.82
CA ILE A 427 1.95 17.07 18.45
C ILE A 427 0.77 17.60 17.64
N ARG A 428 0.64 17.11 16.41
CA ARG A 428 -0.45 17.44 15.47
C ARG A 428 -1.24 16.24 14.98
N TYR A 429 -0.75 15.05 15.27
CA TYR A 429 -1.44 13.80 14.96
C TYR A 429 -1.99 13.23 16.26
N SER A 430 -3.18 12.64 16.22
CA SER A 430 -3.73 11.94 17.37
C SER A 430 -2.70 10.92 17.87
N THR A 431 -2.42 10.94 19.17
CA THR A 431 -1.26 10.26 19.75
C THR A 431 -1.67 9.39 20.93
N ILE A 432 -1.29 8.12 20.88
CA ILE A 432 -1.36 7.21 22.02
C ILE A 432 -0.01 7.25 22.72
N PHE A 433 -0.03 7.62 24.01
CA PHE A 433 1.11 7.52 24.90
C PHE A 433 0.99 6.26 25.75
N ASP A 434 1.70 5.22 25.31
CA ASP A 434 1.82 3.94 26.00
C ASP A 434 3.17 3.84 26.74
N CYS A 435 3.46 4.89 27.50
CA CYS A 435 4.56 4.99 28.45
C CYS A 435 4.36 6.23 29.33
N PRO A 436 5.03 6.32 30.51
CA PRO A 436 5.05 7.53 31.31
C PRO A 436 5.63 8.70 30.53
N VAL A 437 4.94 9.85 30.53
CA VAL A 437 5.36 11.08 29.84
C VAL A 437 5.71 12.15 30.86
N ILE A 438 6.89 12.74 30.73
CA ILE A 438 7.36 13.81 31.62
C ILE A 438 7.78 15.02 30.78
N VAL A 439 7.05 16.13 30.94
CA VAL A 439 7.52 17.44 30.47
C VAL A 439 8.44 18.01 31.53
N SER A 440 9.74 18.06 31.25
CA SER A 440 10.75 18.55 32.21
C SER A 440 10.62 20.06 32.43
N GLU A 441 11.32 20.62 33.42
CA GLU A 441 11.28 22.05 33.77
C GLU A 441 11.66 23.03 32.64
N PHE A 442 12.34 22.53 31.61
CA PHE A 442 12.73 23.27 30.40
C PHE A 442 11.99 22.77 29.15
N GLY A 443 11.21 21.69 29.28
CA GLY A 443 10.42 21.11 28.22
C GLY A 443 9.19 21.97 27.88
N ILE A 444 8.85 21.98 26.59
CA ILE A 444 7.63 22.59 26.07
C ILE A 444 6.91 21.52 25.25
N LEU A 445 5.72 21.15 25.69
CA LEU A 445 4.82 20.27 24.93
C LEU A 445 3.65 21.10 24.40
N GLU A 446 3.53 21.18 23.09
CA GLU A 446 2.37 21.79 22.43
C GLU A 446 1.56 20.72 21.69
N ILE A 447 0.25 20.70 21.90
CA ILE A 447 -0.69 19.78 21.25
C ILE A 447 -1.75 20.61 20.52
N GLN A 448 -1.90 20.39 19.22
CA GLN A 448 -2.82 21.16 18.37
C GLN A 448 -3.64 20.23 17.49
N ASN A 449 -4.96 20.41 17.47
CA ASN A 449 -5.90 19.68 16.61
C ASN A 449 -5.71 18.15 16.64
N ALA A 450 -5.43 17.61 17.83
CA ALA A 450 -5.12 16.19 18.00
C ALA A 450 -5.82 15.62 19.24
N THR A 451 -6.13 14.33 19.21
CA THR A 451 -6.57 13.57 20.38
C THR A 451 -5.37 12.86 21.01
N ILE A 452 -5.17 13.02 22.32
CA ILE A 452 -4.18 12.24 23.06
C ILE A 452 -4.85 11.20 23.96
N TYR A 453 -4.37 9.96 23.84
CA TYR A 453 -4.79 8.83 24.63
C TYR A 453 -3.69 8.50 25.64
N LEU A 454 -4.02 8.55 26.92
CA LEU A 454 -3.03 8.40 27.99
C LEU A 454 -3.17 7.04 28.68
N ARG A 455 -2.11 6.22 28.58
CA ARG A 455 -1.96 5.01 29.41
C ARG A 455 -1.45 5.33 30.81
N TYR A 456 -0.76 6.46 30.97
CA TYR A 456 -0.18 6.92 32.24
C TYR A 456 -0.49 8.39 32.46
N THR A 457 -0.54 8.83 33.71
CA THR A 457 -0.65 10.26 34.05
C THR A 457 0.51 11.04 33.42
N LEU A 458 0.20 12.08 32.65
CA LEU A 458 1.21 12.97 32.08
C LEU A 458 1.70 13.93 33.16
N LEU A 459 3.01 13.87 33.46
CA LEU A 459 3.64 14.73 34.46
C LEU A 459 4.21 15.98 33.79
N CYS A 460 3.80 17.15 34.25
CA CYS A 460 4.26 18.44 33.73
C CYS A 460 4.97 19.27 34.80
N LYS A 461 6.27 19.52 34.57
CA LYS A 461 7.13 20.44 35.33
C LYS A 461 7.53 21.68 34.52
N GLY A 462 7.39 21.62 33.18
CA GLY A 462 7.67 22.70 32.25
C GLY A 462 6.41 23.37 31.74
N THR A 463 6.33 23.57 30.42
CA THR A 463 5.22 24.22 29.72
C THR A 463 4.37 23.20 28.98
N LEU A 464 3.06 23.26 29.19
CA LEU A 464 2.07 22.47 28.45
C LEU A 464 1.06 23.42 27.81
N ILE A 465 0.99 23.37 26.48
CA ILE A 465 0.06 24.17 25.69
C ILE A 465 -0.83 23.20 24.91
N MET A 466 -2.15 23.32 25.05
CA MET A 466 -3.10 22.56 24.22
C MET A 466 -4.11 23.49 23.56
N LYS A 467 -4.37 23.27 22.26
CA LYS A 467 -5.30 24.06 21.46
C LYS A 467 -6.19 23.15 20.62
N SER A 468 -7.51 23.33 20.70
CA SER A 468 -8.48 22.59 19.87
C SER A 468 -8.23 21.07 19.85
N SER A 469 -7.87 20.52 21.01
CA SER A 469 -7.35 19.16 21.17
C SER A 469 -8.14 18.40 22.22
N LYS A 470 -8.14 17.07 22.15
CA LYS A 470 -8.81 16.20 23.11
C LYS A 470 -7.82 15.40 23.94
N ALA A 471 -8.13 15.14 25.20
CA ALA A 471 -7.39 14.18 26.03
C ALA A 471 -8.33 13.27 26.82
N LEU A 472 -7.99 11.99 26.87
CA LEU A 472 -8.72 10.99 27.64
C LEU A 472 -7.82 9.86 28.13
N GLY A 473 -8.28 9.20 29.19
CA GLY A 473 -7.62 8.01 29.74
C GLY A 473 -7.92 6.79 28.88
N TRP A 474 -6.88 6.07 28.48
CA TRP A 474 -6.99 4.78 27.78
C TRP A 474 -6.32 3.71 28.64
N ASN A 475 -7.13 3.02 29.45
CA ASN A 475 -6.66 2.10 30.49
C ASN A 475 -5.62 2.76 31.42
N LEU A 476 -5.91 4.00 31.85
CA LEU A 476 -4.96 4.85 32.58
C LEU A 476 -4.48 4.19 33.89
N GLU A 477 -3.17 4.00 34.00
CA GLU A 477 -2.45 3.64 35.22
C GLU A 477 -2.15 4.91 36.02
N GLY A 478 -3.21 5.48 36.59
CA GLY A 478 -3.16 6.74 37.32
C GLY A 478 -4.53 7.17 37.81
N ARG A 479 -4.54 8.19 38.66
CA ARG A 479 -5.79 8.79 39.16
C ARG A 479 -6.31 9.90 38.27
N ASP A 480 -5.39 10.74 37.78
CA ASP A 480 -5.69 11.94 37.02
C ASP A 480 -4.97 11.89 35.68
N LEU A 481 -5.56 12.44 34.62
CA LEU A 481 -4.93 12.49 33.29
C LEU A 481 -3.60 13.26 33.32
N PHE A 482 -3.57 14.38 34.04
CA PHE A 482 -2.40 15.25 34.13
C PHE A 482 -2.04 15.56 35.58
N SER A 483 -0.75 15.54 35.88
CA SER A 483 -0.18 16.01 37.14
C SER A 483 0.75 17.17 36.87
N PHE A 484 0.54 18.29 37.56
CA PHE A 484 1.38 19.47 37.46
C PHE A 484 2.17 19.67 38.75
N GLU A 485 3.50 19.68 38.62
CA GLU A 485 4.44 19.87 39.72
C GLU A 485 5.25 21.14 39.46
N THR A 486 4.74 22.28 39.97
CA THR A 486 5.35 23.61 39.76
C THR A 486 5.62 23.95 38.28
N PRO A 487 4.61 23.82 37.38
CA PRO A 487 4.82 24.04 35.95
C PRO A 487 5.09 25.51 35.63
N LYS A 488 5.68 25.74 34.45
CA LYS A 488 5.88 27.07 33.87
C LYS A 488 4.90 27.25 32.72
N ASN A 489 3.95 28.18 32.85
CA ASN A 489 3.04 28.61 31.76
C ASN A 489 2.23 27.46 31.13
N CYS A 490 1.12 27.06 31.77
CA CYS A 490 0.19 26.09 31.16
C CYS A 490 -1.05 26.79 30.59
N HIS A 491 -1.32 26.54 29.30
CA HIS A 491 -2.43 27.16 28.57
C HIS A 491 -3.26 26.13 27.81
N PHE A 492 -4.57 26.20 27.97
CA PHE A 492 -5.53 25.28 27.35
C PHE A 492 -6.64 26.11 26.68
N SER A 493 -6.87 25.89 25.39
CA SER A 493 -7.87 26.65 24.62
C SER A 493 -8.69 25.75 23.70
N GLY A 494 -10.02 25.79 23.81
CA GLY A 494 -10.91 25.01 22.95
C GLY A 494 -10.73 23.49 23.08
N CYS A 495 -10.25 23.00 24.22
CA CYS A 495 -9.91 21.58 24.40
C CYS A 495 -11.04 20.79 25.04
N GLU A 496 -11.10 19.49 24.76
CA GLU A 496 -11.98 18.53 25.46
C GLU A 496 -11.16 17.59 26.34
N PHE A 497 -11.55 17.45 27.60
CA PHE A 497 -10.94 16.53 28.54
C PHE A 497 -12.01 15.57 29.09
N ASP A 498 -11.80 14.28 28.88
CA ASP A 498 -12.76 13.24 29.25
C ASP A 498 -12.15 12.30 30.29
N GLY A 499 -12.70 12.33 31.51
CA GLY A 499 -12.31 11.43 32.59
C GLY A 499 -12.87 10.00 32.44
N MET A 500 -13.68 9.74 31.41
CA MET A 500 -14.25 8.43 31.10
C MET A 500 -15.01 7.77 32.26
N GLU A 501 -15.59 8.59 33.14
CA GLU A 501 -16.27 8.22 34.39
C GLU A 501 -15.39 7.39 35.35
N GLN A 502 -14.07 7.50 35.23
CA GLN A 502 -13.12 6.70 36.01
C GLN A 502 -12.03 7.56 36.65
N TYR A 503 -11.63 8.64 35.98
CA TYR A 503 -10.44 9.41 36.30
C TYR A 503 -10.74 10.88 36.59
N GLY A 504 -9.87 11.50 37.38
CA GLY A 504 -9.75 12.96 37.42
C GLY A 504 -9.00 13.48 36.19
N ILE A 505 -9.01 14.80 35.99
CA ILE A 505 -8.37 15.41 34.81
C ILE A 505 -7.08 16.10 35.21
N PHE A 506 -7.13 17.20 35.97
CA PHE A 506 -5.95 17.96 36.36
C PHE A 506 -5.68 17.91 37.87
N ARG A 507 -4.51 17.40 38.25
CA ARG A 507 -3.94 17.56 39.59
C ARG A 507 -2.87 18.66 39.57
N ALA A 508 -3.26 19.87 39.99
CA ALA A 508 -2.56 21.11 39.67
C ALA A 508 -1.84 21.75 40.87
N VAL A 509 -1.01 21.01 41.62
CA VAL A 509 -0.44 21.50 42.90
C VAL A 509 0.43 22.74 42.69
N ARG A 510 -0.03 23.89 43.18
CA ARG A 510 0.62 25.21 43.04
C ARG A 510 0.84 25.65 41.58
N ALA A 511 0.00 25.19 40.66
CA ALA A 511 0.09 25.54 39.25
C ALA A 511 -0.87 26.69 38.88
N ARG A 512 -0.35 27.70 38.17
CA ARG A 512 -1.15 28.74 37.51
C ARG A 512 -1.56 28.24 36.14
N LEU A 513 -2.86 27.99 35.96
CA LEU A 513 -3.44 27.49 34.72
C LEU A 513 -4.25 28.57 34.02
N HIS A 514 -4.11 28.68 32.70
CA HIS A 514 -4.96 29.50 31.85
C HIS A 514 -5.81 28.58 30.99
N ILE A 515 -7.12 28.60 31.18
CA ILE A 515 -8.06 27.67 30.56
C ILE A 515 -9.20 28.49 29.94
N SER A 516 -9.42 28.33 28.64
CA SER A 516 -10.39 29.13 27.88
C SER A 516 -11.19 28.26 26.91
N GLY A 517 -12.51 28.36 26.87
CA GLY A 517 -13.33 27.63 25.89
C GLY A 517 -13.22 26.10 25.98
N CYS A 518 -12.83 25.54 27.12
CA CYS A 518 -12.58 24.10 27.28
C CYS A 518 -13.79 23.35 27.84
N ILE A 519 -13.92 22.08 27.50
CA ILE A 519 -14.91 21.14 28.04
C ILE A 519 -14.19 20.13 28.94
N PHE A 520 -14.63 20.01 30.18
CA PHE A 520 -14.22 18.96 31.11
C PHE A 520 -15.43 18.11 31.41
N ARG A 521 -15.33 16.79 31.22
CA ARG A 521 -16.47 15.92 31.48
C ARG A 521 -16.12 14.57 32.04
N ASN A 522 -17.15 13.94 32.59
CA ASN A 522 -17.16 12.54 33.00
C ASN A 522 -16.02 12.20 33.96
N THR A 523 -15.84 12.98 35.02
CA THR A 523 -14.78 12.69 35.99
C THR A 523 -15.31 11.88 37.15
N ALA A 524 -14.56 10.85 37.54
CA ALA A 524 -14.81 10.08 38.76
C ALA A 524 -13.48 9.81 39.50
N ASN A 525 -13.54 9.50 40.79
CA ASN A 525 -12.37 9.31 41.66
C ASN A 525 -11.40 10.51 41.76
N GLY A 526 -11.65 11.60 41.06
CA GLY A 526 -10.85 12.83 41.03
C GLY A 526 -11.66 13.99 40.47
N ARG A 527 -11.16 15.22 40.66
CA ARG A 527 -11.83 16.42 40.16
C ARG A 527 -11.45 16.70 38.71
N ALA A 528 -12.24 17.52 38.03
CA ALA A 528 -11.82 18.07 36.74
C ALA A 528 -10.58 18.94 36.91
N ILE A 529 -10.57 19.82 37.92
CA ILE A 529 -9.39 20.61 38.28
C ILE A 529 -9.22 20.56 39.80
N TYR A 530 -8.08 20.04 40.25
CA TYR A 530 -7.76 19.90 41.66
C TYR A 530 -6.53 20.74 42.05
N ASN A 531 -6.71 21.61 43.04
CA ASN A 531 -5.64 22.31 43.76
C ASN A 531 -4.82 23.32 42.93
N ALA A 532 -5.42 23.91 41.89
CA ALA A 532 -4.80 24.96 41.10
C ALA A 532 -4.59 26.25 41.90
N PHE A 533 -3.51 27.00 41.65
CA PHE A 533 -3.20 28.26 42.32
C PHE A 533 -3.44 29.44 41.38
N LEU A 534 -4.35 30.35 41.74
CA LEU A 534 -4.75 31.50 40.92
C LEU A 534 -5.05 31.13 39.45
N PRO A 535 -5.87 30.09 39.16
CA PRO A 535 -6.24 29.77 37.80
C PRO A 535 -7.09 30.89 37.18
N ILE A 536 -7.00 31.00 35.86
CA ILE A 536 -7.90 31.77 35.01
C ILE A 536 -8.70 30.76 34.19
N ILE A 537 -10.00 30.70 34.42
CA ILE A 537 -10.94 29.77 33.76
C ILE A 537 -12.05 30.61 33.14
N GLU A 538 -12.13 30.63 31.81
CA GLU A 538 -13.03 31.50 31.07
C GLU A 538 -13.80 30.66 30.03
N GLU A 539 -15.11 30.87 29.93
CA GLU A 539 -15.93 30.26 28.86
C GLU A 539 -15.86 28.72 28.81
N CYS A 540 -15.69 28.07 29.97
CA CYS A 540 -15.53 26.62 30.05
C CYS A 540 -16.84 25.91 30.42
N VAL A 541 -16.93 24.63 30.05
CA VAL A 541 -18.04 23.74 30.44
C VAL A 541 -17.50 22.60 31.27
N PHE A 542 -18.08 22.40 32.45
CA PHE A 542 -17.82 21.27 33.33
C PHE A 542 -19.10 20.44 33.41
N SER A 543 -19.05 19.19 32.95
CA SER A 543 -20.24 18.34 32.88
C SER A 543 -20.00 16.98 33.54
N TYR A 544 -20.90 16.55 34.42
CA TYR A 544 -20.84 15.23 35.05
C TYR A 544 -19.50 14.97 35.79
N CYS A 545 -19.11 15.89 36.68
CA CYS A 545 -17.92 15.76 37.51
C CYS A 545 -18.31 15.26 38.92
N GLN A 546 -18.00 14.00 39.26
CA GLN A 546 -18.60 13.32 40.43
C GLN A 546 -17.85 13.47 41.76
N GLU A 547 -16.63 14.03 41.76
CA GLU A 547 -15.85 14.33 42.99
C GLU A 547 -15.57 15.84 43.14
N GLY A 548 -16.29 16.66 42.36
CA GLY A 548 -16.20 18.10 42.23
C GLY A 548 -15.58 18.54 40.91
N ALA A 549 -16.09 19.62 40.32
CA ALA A 549 -15.51 20.14 39.10
C ALA A 549 -14.20 20.90 39.39
N VAL A 550 -14.25 22.01 40.12
CA VAL A 550 -13.07 22.85 40.37
C VAL A 550 -12.76 22.95 41.85
N TYR A 551 -11.51 22.70 42.22
CA TYR A 551 -10.92 23.01 43.52
C TYR A 551 -9.69 23.88 43.32
N CYS A 552 -9.67 25.10 43.87
CA CYS A 552 -8.56 26.02 43.63
C CYS A 552 -8.29 26.97 44.81
N HIS A 553 -7.04 27.43 44.88
CA HIS A 553 -6.61 28.50 45.76
C HIS A 553 -6.68 29.84 45.04
N ALA A 554 -7.65 30.68 45.38
CA ALA A 554 -7.96 31.94 44.70
C ALA A 554 -8.20 31.73 43.18
N GLY A 555 -8.35 32.80 42.40
CA GLY A 555 -8.45 32.72 40.93
C GLY A 555 -9.59 33.56 40.33
N ASN A 556 -9.72 33.48 39.01
CA ASN A 556 -10.79 34.11 38.24
C ASN A 556 -11.51 33.03 37.42
N ILE A 557 -12.80 32.84 37.70
CA ILE A 557 -13.67 31.90 36.97
C ILE A 557 -14.82 32.71 36.38
N THR A 558 -14.90 32.80 35.06
CA THR A 558 -15.88 33.65 34.39
C THR A 558 -16.61 32.95 33.24
N ASN A 559 -17.86 33.35 32.99
CA ASN A 559 -18.64 32.91 31.83
C ASN A 559 -18.71 31.38 31.64
N SER A 560 -18.63 30.60 32.73
CA SER A 560 -18.47 29.15 32.68
C SER A 560 -19.72 28.41 33.14
N GLN A 561 -19.94 27.21 32.61
CA GLN A 561 -21.10 26.37 32.90
C GLN A 561 -20.69 25.13 33.70
N PHE A 562 -21.47 24.79 34.72
CA PHE A 562 -21.28 23.63 35.56
C PHE A 562 -22.58 22.84 35.59
N ILE A 563 -22.56 21.63 35.05
CA ILE A 563 -23.76 20.83 34.79
C ILE A 563 -23.59 19.46 35.44
N ASN A 564 -24.52 19.12 36.33
CA ASN A 564 -24.58 17.81 36.97
C ASN A 564 -23.31 17.44 37.77
N CYS A 565 -22.65 18.43 38.39
CA CYS A 565 -21.43 18.22 39.16
C CYS A 565 -21.74 17.91 40.64
N HIS A 566 -21.09 16.89 41.19
CA HIS A 566 -21.32 16.39 42.55
C HIS A 566 -20.02 16.42 43.35
N ALA A 567 -20.07 16.82 44.61
CA ALA A 567 -18.89 16.81 45.49
C ALA A 567 -19.25 16.60 46.97
N ARG A 568 -18.24 16.44 47.82
CA ARG A 568 -18.44 16.57 49.28
C ARG A 568 -18.81 18.00 49.69
N SER A 569 -18.12 18.98 49.12
CA SER A 569 -18.39 20.41 49.30
C SER A 569 -18.14 21.15 47.99
N GLY A 570 -19.03 22.08 47.64
CA GLY A 570 -18.97 22.88 46.41
C GLY A 570 -18.96 22.00 45.16
N GLY A 571 -20.12 21.48 44.76
CA GLY A 571 -20.30 20.55 43.64
C GLY A 571 -19.67 21.05 42.35
N GLY A 572 -19.89 22.33 42.02
CA GLY A 572 -19.22 23.01 40.92
C GLY A 572 -17.85 23.54 41.34
N ILE A 573 -17.81 24.48 42.28
CA ILE A 573 -16.57 25.17 42.67
C ILE A 573 -16.36 25.06 44.18
N LEU A 574 -15.15 24.68 44.58
CA LEU A 574 -14.63 24.87 45.94
C LEU A 574 -13.40 25.78 45.85
N MET A 575 -13.51 27.01 46.37
CA MET A 575 -12.44 28.01 46.33
C MET A 575 -11.97 28.39 47.73
N TYR A 576 -10.66 28.38 47.98
CA TYR A 576 -10.09 28.77 49.26
C TYR A 576 -8.97 29.81 49.09
N GLY A 577 -8.58 30.51 50.16
CA GLY A 577 -7.60 31.58 50.11
C GLY A 577 -8.20 32.97 50.36
N ALA A 578 -7.41 34.03 50.13
CA ALA A 578 -7.78 35.37 50.58
C ALA A 578 -8.60 36.19 49.57
N ARG A 579 -8.57 35.85 48.27
CA ARG A 579 -9.17 36.65 47.18
C ARG A 579 -9.57 35.75 46.02
N GLY A 580 -10.65 36.04 45.31
CA GLY A 580 -11.01 35.35 44.06
C GLY A 580 -12.31 35.90 43.47
N LYS A 581 -12.56 35.57 42.21
CA LYS A 581 -13.72 36.03 41.43
C LYS A 581 -14.43 34.86 40.77
N ILE A 582 -15.75 34.85 40.87
CA ILE A 582 -16.65 33.94 40.15
C ILE A 582 -17.73 34.81 39.51
N VAL A 583 -17.68 34.99 38.19
CA VAL A 583 -18.50 35.99 37.49
C VAL A 583 -19.27 35.35 36.34
N ASP A 584 -20.56 35.65 36.22
CA ASP A 584 -21.42 35.25 35.09
C ASP A 584 -21.39 33.73 34.81
N CYS A 585 -21.32 32.91 35.86
CA CYS A 585 -21.28 31.45 35.75
C CYS A 585 -22.67 30.83 35.94
N HIS A 586 -22.93 29.73 35.23
CA HIS A 586 -24.20 29.00 35.31
C HIS A 586 -23.99 27.64 35.98
N PHE A 587 -24.80 27.33 36.98
CA PHE A 587 -24.77 26.06 37.71
C PHE A 587 -26.12 25.36 37.58
N GLN A 588 -26.12 24.17 37.01
CA GLN A 588 -27.31 23.34 36.85
C GLN A 588 -27.08 21.98 37.50
N ARG A 589 -27.98 21.56 38.39
CA ARG A 589 -27.92 20.27 39.11
C ARG A 589 -26.59 20.00 39.80
N CYS A 590 -25.91 21.06 40.24
CA CYS A 590 -24.69 20.93 41.03
C CYS A 590 -25.03 20.66 42.50
N THR A 591 -24.57 19.54 43.04
CA THR A 591 -24.91 19.14 44.42
C THR A 591 -23.70 18.80 45.29
N SER A 592 -23.85 18.98 46.60
CA SER A 592 -22.82 18.66 47.58
C SER A 592 -23.37 17.98 48.84
N ASN A 593 -22.59 17.07 49.43
CA ASN A 593 -23.03 16.29 50.60
C ASN A 593 -22.99 17.07 51.93
N TYR A 594 -22.09 18.04 52.09
CA TYR A 594 -21.87 18.74 53.36
C TYR A 594 -22.13 20.25 53.29
N SER A 595 -21.54 20.97 52.33
CA SER A 595 -21.57 22.44 52.31
C SER A 595 -21.42 23.06 50.90
N GLY A 596 -22.03 24.23 50.72
CA GLY A 596 -21.87 25.12 49.54
C GLY A 596 -22.67 24.77 48.29
N GLY A 597 -23.37 23.63 48.22
CA GLY A 597 -24.22 23.31 47.06
C GLY A 597 -23.44 23.36 45.75
N ALA A 598 -23.65 24.41 44.95
CA ALA A 598 -22.88 24.67 43.74
C ALA A 598 -21.48 25.27 44.01
N ILE A 599 -21.36 26.20 44.95
CA ILE A 599 -20.14 26.94 45.26
C ILE A 599 -19.89 26.91 46.78
N ASP A 600 -18.73 26.39 47.19
CA ASP A 600 -18.24 26.54 48.56
C ASP A 600 -16.98 27.40 48.58
N THR A 601 -16.92 28.38 49.48
CA THR A 601 -15.76 29.26 49.59
C THR A 601 -15.35 29.53 51.04
N SER A 602 -14.04 29.74 51.28
CA SER A 602 -13.49 30.11 52.60
C SER A 602 -12.60 31.36 52.49
N GLY A 603 -13.16 32.56 52.73
CA GLY A 603 -12.51 33.86 52.47
C GLY A 603 -13.45 34.91 51.86
N SER A 604 -12.91 36.06 51.44
CA SER A 604 -13.67 37.13 50.78
C SER A 604 -13.57 37.01 49.25
N TYR A 605 -14.69 36.65 48.60
CA TYR A 605 -14.76 36.42 47.15
C TYR A 605 -15.81 37.30 46.49
N HIS A 606 -15.57 37.64 45.24
CA HIS A 606 -16.52 38.41 44.43
C HIS A 606 -17.29 37.45 43.53
N ILE A 607 -18.50 37.10 43.97
CA ILE A 607 -19.43 36.23 43.23
C ILE A 607 -20.53 37.12 42.65
N VAL A 608 -20.58 37.28 41.32
CA VAL A 608 -21.51 38.21 40.65
C VAL A 608 -22.10 37.59 39.38
N GLY A 609 -23.37 37.87 39.10
CA GLY A 609 -24.01 37.45 37.84
C GLY A 609 -24.19 35.94 37.66
N CYS A 610 -23.98 35.14 38.71
CA CYS A 610 -24.11 33.69 38.64
C CYS A 610 -25.56 33.22 38.78
N THR A 611 -25.91 32.13 38.10
CA THR A 611 -27.26 31.52 38.11
C THR A 611 -27.21 30.08 38.63
N TYR A 612 -28.26 29.66 39.34
CA TYR A 612 -28.33 28.35 40.01
C TYR A 612 -29.68 27.68 39.75
N GLU A 613 -29.65 26.50 39.14
CA GLU A 613 -30.82 25.69 38.81
C GLU A 613 -30.69 24.30 39.42
N GLU A 614 -31.66 23.91 40.26
CA GLU A 614 -31.71 22.57 40.88
C GLU A 614 -30.45 22.19 41.69
N CYS A 615 -29.72 23.17 42.25
CA CYS A 615 -28.54 22.94 43.09
C CYS A 615 -28.88 22.63 44.55
N ARG A 616 -28.12 21.73 45.21
CA ARG A 616 -28.37 21.32 46.62
C ARG A 616 -27.09 21.11 47.44
N PRO A 617 -27.02 21.49 48.73
CA PRO A 617 -28.02 22.20 49.52
C PRO A 617 -28.29 23.60 48.94
N ASN A 618 -29.45 24.17 49.29
CA ASN A 618 -29.96 25.47 48.80
C ASN A 618 -29.10 26.70 49.21
N ASN A 619 -27.88 26.49 49.70
CA ASN A 619 -27.02 27.54 50.22
C ASN A 619 -26.09 28.03 49.10
N VAL A 620 -26.54 29.09 48.44
CA VAL A 620 -25.70 30.07 47.76
C VAL A 620 -25.15 30.97 48.87
N SER A 621 -23.83 30.98 49.10
CA SER A 621 -23.21 32.01 49.94
C SER A 621 -23.01 33.28 49.14
#